data_AF-A0A932NRX2-F1
#
_entry.id   AF-A0A932NRX2-F1
#
_cell.length_a   1.000
_cell.length_b   1.000
_cell.length_c   1.000
_cell.angle_alpha   90.00
_cell.angle_beta   90.00
_cell.angle_gamma   90.00
#
_symmetry.space_group_name_H-M   'P 1'
#
loop_
_entity.id
_entity.type
_entity.pdbx_description
1 polymer ?
#
loop_
_entity_poly.entity_id
_entity_poly.type
_entity_poly.pdbx_seq_one_letter_code
_entity_poly.pdbx_strand_id
1 'polypeptide(L)'
;MRESYDINVLALVKGEERYVFMYDDEHRAECLRRLGRFASNPDLSFTWLDATVLSQKIRQEAEKVTGVVDTRFDDPSSRKKEP
;
A
#
# COMPACT_ATOMS: atom_id res chain seq x y z
N MET A 1 14.19 23.16 6.01
CA MET A 1 13.38 21.98 6.38
C MET A 1 13.24 21.15 5.12
N ARG A 2 13.79 19.94 5.06
CA ARG A 2 13.58 19.06 3.91
C ARG A 2 12.30 18.28 4.20
N GLU A 3 11.24 18.54 3.44
CA GLU A 3 10.07 17.66 3.45
C GLU A 3 10.48 16.34 2.81
N SER A 4 10.47 15.26 3.58
CA SER A 4 10.60 13.91 3.02
C SER A 4 9.26 13.56 2.39
N TYR A 5 9.20 13.54 1.05
CA TYR A 5 8.06 12.99 0.34
C TYR A 5 8.18 11.47 0.32
N ASP A 6 7.37 10.80 1.15
CA ASP A 6 7.24 9.35 1.10
C ASP A 6 6.36 8.97 -0.10
N ILE A 7 6.99 8.36 -1.10
CA ILE A 7 6.34 7.91 -2.32
C ILE A 7 6.08 6.41 -2.21
N ASN A 8 4.81 6.02 -2.37
CA ASN A 8 4.39 4.65 -2.50
C ASN A 8 4.39 4.24 -3.98
N VAL A 9 4.79 2.99 -4.26
CA VAL A 9 4.85 2.45 -5.62
C VAL A 9 4.18 1.08 -5.69
N LEU A 10 3.28 0.91 -6.66
CA LEU A 10 2.67 -0.38 -7.01
C LEU A 10 3.03 -0.74 -8.44
N ALA A 11 3.47 -1.97 -8.65
CA ALA A 11 3.79 -2.51 -9.96
C ALA A 11 2.99 -3.79 -10.24
N LEU A 12 2.46 -3.90 -11.45
CA LEU A 12 1.79 -5.07 -11.98
C LEU A 12 2.28 -5.34 -13.40
N VAL A 13 2.63 -6.61 -13.69
CA VAL A 13 3.05 -7.06 -15.02
C VAL A 13 1.99 -7.99 -15.58
N LYS A 14 1.50 -7.72 -16.79
CA LYS A 14 0.54 -8.56 -17.52
C LYS A 14 1.04 -8.78 -18.94
N GLY A 15 1.66 -9.94 -19.19
CA GLY A 15 2.33 -10.20 -20.46
C GLY A 15 3.43 -9.18 -20.72
N GLU A 16 3.31 -8.43 -21.82
CA GLU A 16 4.25 -7.36 -22.18
C GLU A 16 3.91 -6.01 -21.53
N GLU A 17 2.70 -5.86 -20.98
CA GLU A 17 2.25 -4.62 -20.36
C GLU A 17 2.71 -4.48 -18.90
N ARG A 18 3.12 -3.27 -18.54
CA ARG A 18 3.65 -2.94 -17.21
C ARG A 18 2.89 -1.73 -16.68
N TYR A 19 2.20 -1.93 -15.57
CA TYR A 19 1.42 -0.91 -14.90
C TYR A 19 2.16 -0.48 -13.64
N VAL A 20 2.59 0.77 -13.60
CA VAL A 20 3.29 1.36 -12.45
C VAL A 20 2.46 2.53 -11.94
N PHE A 21 1.99 2.42 -10.69
CA PHE A 21 1.25 3.48 -10.01
C PHE A 21 2.12 4.03 -8.89
N MET A 22 2.40 5.32 -8.96
CA MET A 22 3.10 6.06 -7.91
C MET A 22 2.13 7.05 -7.29
N TYR A 23 2.15 7.15 -5.96
CA TYR A 23 1.32 8.07 -5.21
C TYR A 23 1.96 8.38 -3.87
N ASP A 24 1.78 9.60 -3.38
CA ASP A 24 1.98 9.92 -1.98
C ASP A 24 0.68 9.72 -1.19
N ASP A 25 0.75 9.98 0.11
CA ASP A 25 -0.37 9.78 1.01
C ASP A 25 -1.55 10.73 0.75
N GLU A 26 -1.29 11.94 0.25
CA GLU A 26 -2.31 12.93 -0.09
C GLU A 26 -3.08 12.53 -1.37
N HIS A 27 -2.41 11.85 -2.30
CA HIS A 27 -2.96 11.49 -3.61
C HIS A 27 -3.48 10.04 -3.71
N ARG A 28 -3.60 9.31 -2.57
CA ARG A 28 -4.17 7.95 -2.51
C ARG A 28 -5.54 7.84 -3.19
N ALA A 29 -6.42 8.79 -2.93
CA ALA A 29 -7.77 8.80 -3.50
C ALA A 29 -7.76 8.96 -5.03
N GLU A 30 -6.81 9.74 -5.56
CA GLU A 30 -6.64 9.88 -7.00
C GLU A 30 -6.10 8.59 -7.62
N CYS A 31 -5.13 7.94 -6.98
CA CYS A 31 -4.62 6.65 -7.42
C CYS A 31 -5.74 5.60 -7.51
N LEU A 32 -6.61 5.52 -6.50
CA LEU A 32 -7.78 4.62 -6.51
C LEU A 32 -8.73 4.90 -7.69
N ARG A 33 -8.99 6.17 -8.02
CA ARG A 33 -9.81 6.53 -9.20
C ARG A 33 -9.13 6.12 -10.50
N ARG A 34 -7.80 6.27 -10.61
CA ARG A 34 -7.04 5.84 -11.79
C ARG A 34 -7.13 4.32 -12.00
N LEU A 35 -7.04 3.52 -10.93
CA LEU A 35 -7.26 2.06 -11.02
C LEU A 35 -8.62 1.72 -11.64
N GLY A 36 -9.68 2.41 -11.20
CA GLY A 36 -11.03 2.23 -11.76
C GLY A 36 -11.10 2.57 -13.25
N ARG A 37 -10.49 3.68 -13.66
CA ARG A 37 -10.45 4.11 -15.07
C ARG A 37 -9.68 3.12 -15.95
N PHE A 38 -8.58 2.55 -15.45
CA PHE A 38 -7.81 1.55 -16.19
C PHE A 38 -8.63 0.26 -16.36
N ALA A 39 -9.33 -0.19 -15.32
CA ALA A 39 -10.19 -1.37 -15.40
C ALA A 39 -11.41 -1.20 -16.32
N SER A 40 -11.84 0.04 -16.56
CA SER A 40 -12.92 0.34 -17.52
C SER A 40 -12.45 0.48 -18.96
N ASN A 41 -11.14 0.48 -19.22
CA ASN A 41 -10.60 0.65 -20.56
C ASN A 41 -10.39 -0.73 -21.23
N PRO A 42 -11.19 -1.10 -22.26
CA PRO A 42 -11.07 -2.39 -22.93
C PRO A 42 -9.77 -2.54 -23.75
N ASP A 43 -9.06 -1.45 -24.03
CA ASP A 43 -7.79 -1.48 -24.78
C ASP A 43 -6.59 -1.87 -23.89
N LEU A 44 -6.80 -2.04 -22.57
CA LEU A 44 -5.77 -2.44 -21.62
C LEU A 44 -6.02 -3.88 -21.15
N SER A 45 -4.95 -4.64 -20.90
CA SER A 45 -5.09 -5.94 -20.21
C SER A 45 -5.39 -5.80 -18.71
N PHE A 46 -5.47 -4.57 -18.20
CA PHE A 46 -5.81 -4.26 -16.81
C PHE A 46 -7.30 -4.46 -16.55
N THR A 47 -7.66 -5.36 -15.64
CA THR A 47 -9.05 -5.75 -15.37
C THR A 47 -9.55 -5.24 -14.03
N TRP A 48 -10.86 -5.33 -13.81
CA TRP A 48 -11.47 -5.04 -12.52
C TRP A 48 -10.91 -5.89 -11.36
N LEU A 49 -10.47 -7.12 -11.65
CA LEU A 49 -9.81 -7.98 -10.66
C LEU A 49 -8.49 -7.34 -10.19
N ASP A 50 -7.69 -6.81 -11.12
CA ASP A 50 -6.44 -6.14 -10.78
C ASP A 50 -6.70 -4.87 -9.95
N ALA A 51 -7.69 -4.06 -10.35
CA ALA A 51 -8.11 -2.88 -9.59
C ALA A 51 -8.48 -3.23 -8.16
N THR A 52 -9.22 -4.33 -7.96
CA THR A 52 -9.63 -4.79 -6.63
C THR A 52 -8.40 -5.12 -5.78
N VAL A 53 -7.48 -5.95 -6.29
CA VAL A 53 -6.26 -6.35 -5.58
C VAL A 53 -5.38 -5.14 -5.26
N LEU A 54 -5.14 -4.26 -6.23
CA LEU A 54 -4.29 -3.08 -6.03
C LEU A 54 -4.96 -2.07 -5.09
N SER A 55 -6.28 -1.87 -5.18
CA SER A 55 -7.01 -0.97 -4.29
C SER A 55 -6.96 -1.41 -2.83
N GLN A 56 -6.97 -2.72 -2.58
CA GLN A 56 -6.80 -3.28 -1.25
C GLN A 56 -5.39 -3.02 -0.70
N LYS A 57 -4.36 -3.19 -1.54
CA LYS A 57 -2.97 -2.87 -1.15
C LYS A 57 -2.80 -1.40 -0.78
N ILE A 58 -3.36 -0.47 -1.57
CA ILE A 58 -3.32 0.97 -1.25
C ILE A 58 -3.92 1.26 0.13
N ARG A 59 -5.05 0.60 0.46
CA ARG A 59 -5.71 0.76 1.76
C ARG A 59 -4.89 0.15 2.91
N GLN A 60 -4.25 -1.00 2.71
CA GLN A 60 -3.41 -1.64 3.73
C GLN A 60 -2.12 -0.87 4.02
N GLU A 61 -1.48 -0.29 2.99
CA GLU A 61 -0.31 0.57 3.21
C GLU A 61 -0.67 1.82 4.03
N ALA A 62 -1.87 2.37 3.84
CA ALA A 62 -2.38 3.44 4.69
C ALA A 62 -2.47 3.03 6.16
N GLU A 63 -2.95 1.82 6.43
CA GLU A 63 -3.09 1.28 7.79
C GLU A 63 -1.73 1.04 8.45
N LYS A 64 -0.71 0.60 7.69
CA LYS A 64 0.67 0.42 8.20
C LYS A 64 1.34 1.74 8.58
N VAL A 65 1.12 2.80 7.79
CA VAL A 65 1.63 4.15 8.13
C VAL A 65 0.95 4.69 9.40
N THR A 66 -0.33 4.36 9.60
CA THR A 66 -1.08 4.78 10.80
C THR A 66 -0.98 3.81 11.99
N GLY A 67 -0.38 2.63 11.80
CA GLY A 67 -0.43 1.51 12.71
C GLY A 67 0.96 1.01 13.11
N VAL A 68 1.37 1.40 14.33
CA VAL A 68 2.40 0.78 15.20
C VAL A 68 3.85 1.28 15.04
N VAL A 69 4.26 2.16 15.98
CA VAL A 69 5.25 1.75 17.00
C VAL A 69 4.57 1.67 18.37
N ASP A 70 3.62 0.75 18.51
CA ASP A 70 3.30 0.18 19.83
C ASP A 70 4.28 -0.97 20.09
N THR A 71 5.47 -0.63 20.57
CA THR A 71 6.49 -1.58 21.06
C THR A 71 6.10 -2.13 22.43
N ARG A 72 4.91 -2.73 22.59
CA ARG A 72 4.46 -3.34 23.85
C ARG A 72 4.12 -4.83 23.78
N PHE A 73 4.73 -5.56 22.86
CA PHE A 73 4.78 -7.02 22.99
C PHE A 73 6.23 -7.51 23.12
N ASP A 74 6.42 -8.26 24.21
CA ASP A 74 7.61 -8.95 24.73
C ASP A 74 8.67 -8.12 25.49
N ASP A 75 8.38 -7.83 26.77
CA ASP A 75 9.40 -7.89 27.82
C ASP A 75 9.33 -9.27 28.52
N PRO A 76 10.27 -10.19 28.26
CA PRO A 76 10.33 -11.49 28.93
C PRO A 76 11.01 -11.45 30.32
N SER A 77 11.34 -10.29 30.88
CA SER A 77 12.20 -10.23 32.08
C SER A 77 11.49 -10.29 33.44
N SER A 78 10.19 -10.62 33.50
CA SER A 78 9.46 -10.77 34.77
C SER A 78 9.56 -12.15 35.42
N ARG A 79 10.56 -12.98 35.07
CA ARG A 79 10.88 -14.18 35.87
C ARG A 79 11.87 -13.81 36.97
N LYS A 80 11.36 -13.16 38.03
CA LYS A 80 12.04 -13.12 39.32
C LYS A 80 12.43 -14.55 39.72
N LYS A 81 13.73 -14.84 39.69
CA LYS A 81 14.32 -15.80 40.61
C LYS A 81 14.69 -15.00 41.85
N GLU A 82 13.98 -15.26 42.94
CA GLU A 82 14.42 -14.90 44.30
C GLU A 82 14.31 -16.16 45.17
N PRO A 83 15.09 -16.24 46.26
CA PRO A 83 16.01 -17.34 46.57
C PRO A 83 15.40 -18.53 47.30
#